data_AF-A0A3N5RX36-F1
#
_entry.id   AF-A0A3N5RX36-F1
#
_cell.length_a   1.000
_cell.length_b   1.000
_cell.length_c   1.000
_cell.angle_alpha   90.00
_cell.angle_beta   90.00
_cell.angle_gamma   90.00
#
_symmetry.space_group_name_H-M   'P 1'
#
loop_
_entity.id
_entity.type
_entity.pdbx_description
1 polymer ?
#
loop_
_entity_poly.entity_id
_entity_poly.type
_entity_poly.pdbx_seq_one_letter_code
_entity_poly.pdbx_strand_id
1 'polypeptide(L)' 'MADYNPMELMICVAARNLEDGATVVVGTGAPCAAAMLSQKTHSPNLCIMFEAGGVAPILPAMPISVGDSR' A
#
# COMPACT_ATOMS: atom_id res chain seq x y z
N MET A 1 21.77 -9.49 14.16
CA MET A 1 20.31 -9.32 14.05
C MET A 1 20.00 -8.99 12.60
N ALA A 2 18.83 -9.32 12.08
CA ALA A 2 18.45 -8.77 10.77
C ALA A 2 18.24 -7.26 10.89
N ASP A 3 18.62 -6.48 9.87
CA ASP A 3 18.53 -5.00 9.84
C ASP A 3 17.10 -4.51 9.53
N TYR A 4 16.09 -5.15 10.13
CA TYR A 4 14.69 -4.75 10.02
C TYR A 4 13.91 -5.14 11.26
N ASN A 5 12.84 -4.41 11.54
CA ASN A 5 11.90 -4.73 12.60
C ASN A 5 10.78 -5.66 12.10
N PRO A 6 10.01 -6.30 13.01
CA PRO A 6 8.93 -7.22 12.61
C PRO A 6 7.83 -6.59 11.73
N MET A 7 7.58 -5.28 11.88
CA MET A 7 6.57 -4.57 11.08
C MET A 7 7.03 -4.40 9.64
N GLU A 8 8.30 -4.05 9.42
CA GLU A 8 8.89 -3.95 8.07
C GLU A 8 8.88 -5.30 7.36
N LEU A 9 9.17 -6.39 8.08
CA LEU A 9 9.06 -7.75 7.54
C LEU A 9 7.62 -8.07 7.13
N MET A 10 6.64 -7.78 7.99
CA MET A 10 5.23 -8.00 7.71
C MET A 10 4.76 -7.21 6.48
N ILE A 11 5.16 -5.93 6.37
CA ILE A 11 4.85 -5.08 5.21
C ILE A 11 5.46 -5.67 3.93
N CYS A 12 6.72 -6.10 3.96
CA CYS A 12 7.38 -6.73 2.81
C CYS A 12 6.70 -8.03 2.38
N VAL A 13 6.29 -8.86 3.33
CA VAL A 13 5.56 -10.11 3.04
C VAL A 13 4.19 -9.81 2.46
N ALA A 14 3.43 -8.88 3.06
CA ALA A 14 2.11 -8.50 2.58
C ALA A 14 2.17 -7.91 1.17
N ALA A 15 3.14 -7.04 0.88
CA ALA A 15 3.32 -6.45 -0.44
C ALA A 15 3.53 -7.52 -1.53
N ARG A 16 4.26 -8.59 -1.24
CA ARG A 16 4.47 -9.71 -2.20
C ARG A 16 3.22 -10.50 -2.53
N ASN A 17 2.15 -10.39 -1.73
CA ASN A 17 0.89 -11.09 -2.00
C ASN A 17 -0.06 -10.30 -2.91
N LEU A 18 0.27 -9.06 -3.27
CA LEU A 18 -0.60 -8.23 -4.12
C LEU A 18 -0.25 -8.44 -5.60
N GLU A 19 -1.22 -8.89 -6.38
CA GLU A 19 -1.03 -9.18 -7.79
C GLU A 19 -1.05 -7.89 -8.63
N ASP A 20 -0.23 -7.83 -9.68
CA ASP A 20 -0.27 -6.70 -10.61
C ASP A 20 -1.61 -6.60 -11.32
N GLY A 21 -2.18 -5.39 -11.39
CA GLY A 21 -3.51 -5.15 -11.97
C GLY A 21 -4.69 -5.49 -11.05
N ALA A 22 -4.46 -6.01 -9.84
CA ALA A 22 -5.53 -6.23 -8.87
C ALA A 22 -6.07 -4.92 -8.28
N THR A 23 -7.32 -4.95 -7.82
CA THR A 23 -7.91 -3.85 -7.03
C THR A 23 -7.94 -4.25 -5.56
N VAL A 24 -7.34 -3.42 -4.70
CA VAL A 24 -7.27 -3.65 -3.26
C VAL A 24 -7.92 -2.51 -2.49
N VAL A 25 -8.77 -2.86 -1.52
CA VAL A 25 -9.34 -1.89 -0.58
C VAL A 25 -8.44 -1.83 0.64
N VAL A 26 -7.89 -0.66 0.94
CA VAL A 26 -6.95 -0.48 2.06
C VAL A 26 -7.33 0.74 2.90
N GLY A 27 -7.05 0.65 4.20
CA GLY A 27 -7.06 1.80 5.12
C GLY A 27 -5.70 2.51 5.14
N THR A 28 -5.37 3.15 6.26
CA THR A 28 -4.03 3.74 6.51
C THR A 28 -3.08 2.74 7.21
N GLY A 29 -1.83 3.16 7.43
CA GLY A 29 -0.85 2.39 8.21
C GLY A 29 -0.21 1.24 7.43
N ALA A 30 0.03 0.11 8.10
CA ALA A 30 0.78 -1.02 7.52
C ALA A 30 0.15 -1.61 6.23
N PRO A 31 -1.19 -1.75 6.09
CA PRO A 31 -1.81 -2.18 4.83
C PRO A 31 -1.55 -1.20 3.68
N CYS A 32 -1.61 0.11 3.95
CA CYS A 32 -1.30 1.14 2.96
C CYS A 32 0.18 1.08 2.56
N ALA A 33 1.09 0.93 3.53
CA ALA A 33 2.51 0.77 3.29
C ALA A 33 2.80 -0.44 2.39
N ALA A 34 2.12 -1.56 2.60
CA ALA A 34 2.26 -2.75 1.78
C ALA A 34 1.79 -2.51 0.33
N ALA A 35 0.62 -1.87 0.16
CA ALA A 35 0.11 -1.52 -1.17
C ALA A 35 1.04 -0.54 -1.91
N MET A 36 1.51 0.50 -1.22
CA MET A 36 2.47 1.47 -1.75
C MET A 36 3.80 0.80 -2.14
N LEU A 37 4.32 -0.10 -1.30
CA LEU A 37 5.53 -0.85 -1.59
C LEU A 37 5.34 -1.75 -2.82
N SER A 38 4.19 -2.42 -2.94
CA SER A 38 3.86 -3.25 -4.09
C SER A 38 3.84 -2.45 -5.39
N GLN A 39 3.15 -1.31 -5.41
CA GLN A 39 3.12 -0.38 -6.55
C GLN A 39 4.52 0.05 -6.99
N LYS A 40 5.43 0.30 -6.04
CA LYS A 40 6.79 0.75 -6.33
C LYS A 40 7.76 -0.36 -6.75
N THR A 41 7.38 -1.63 -6.61
CA THR A 41 8.32 -2.76 -6.78
C THR A 41 7.90 -3.73 -7.87
N HIS A 42 6.76 -4.41 -7.73
CA HIS A 42 6.39 -5.52 -8.61
C HIS A 42 4.95 -5.46 -9.15
N SER A 43 4.10 -4.58 -8.62
CA SER A 43 2.68 -4.44 -9.02
C SER A 43 2.36 -3.00 -9.47
N PRO A 44 3.04 -2.44 -10.49
CA PRO A 44 2.86 -1.04 -10.90
C PRO A 44 1.42 -0.68 -11.33
N ASN A 45 0.62 -1.67 -11.75
CA ASN A 45 -0.78 -1.50 -12.16
C ASN A 45 -1.78 -1.79 -11.03
N LEU A 46 -1.32 -2.01 -9.78
CA LEU A 46 -2.19 -2.23 -8.63
C LEU A 46 -3.10 -1.00 -8.40
N CYS A 47 -4.42 -1.23 -8.40
CA CYS A 47 -5.42 -0.21 -8.12
C CYS A 47 -5.73 -0.17 -6.63
N ILE A 48 -5.39 0.94 -5.97
CA ILE A 48 -5.73 1.16 -4.56
C ILE A 48 -7.10 1.82 -4.48
N MET A 49 -7.94 1.36 -3.56
CA MET A 49 -9.22 1.99 -3.25
C MET A 49 -9.32 2.27 -1.75
N PHE A 50 -9.61 3.51 -1.40
CA PHE A 50 -9.87 3.94 -0.03
C PHE A 50 -11.36 3.91 0.27
N GLU A 51 -11.71 3.58 1.51
CA GLU A 51 -13.10 3.58 1.98
C GLU A 51 -13.78 4.95 1.88
N ALA A 52 -12.99 6.04 1.87
CA ALA A 52 -13.50 7.40 1.66
C ALA A 52 -13.84 7.73 0.19
N GLY A 53 -13.60 6.79 -0.73
CA GLY A 53 -13.95 6.93 -2.15
C GLY A 53 -12.80 7.28 -3.09
N GLY A 54 -11.56 7.42 -2.59
CA GLY A 54 -10.38 7.57 -3.45
C GLY A 54 -10.11 6.28 -4.22
N VAL A 55 -10.00 6.37 -5.55
CA VAL A 55 -9.77 5.21 -6.44
C VAL A 55 -8.55 5.46 -7.31
N ALA A 56 -7.70 4.44 -7.44
CA ALA A 56 -6.43 4.48 -8.17
C ALA A 56 -5.51 5.67 -7.83
N PRO A 57 -5.35 6.07 -6.55
CA PRO A 57 -4.40 7.10 -6.21
C PRO A 57 -2.98 6.60 -6.46
N ILE A 58 -2.17 7.42 -7.14
CA ILE A 58 -0.72 7.25 -7.14
C ILE A 58 -0.23 7.93 -5.87
N LEU A 59 0.15 7.14 -4.85
CA LEU A 59 0.51 7.66 -3.53
C LEU A 59 1.98 8.13 -3.51
N PRO A 60 2.27 9.44 -3.49
CA PRO A 60 3.65 9.92 -3.40
C PRO A 60 4.24 9.70 -2.01
N ALA A 61 3.41 9.75 -0.97
CA ALA A 61 3.75 9.57 0.44
C ALA A 61 2.58 8.94 1.20
N MET A 62 2.83 8.52 2.45
CA MET A 62 1.81 7.92 3.31
C MET A 62 0.72 8.97 3.63
N PRO A 63 -0.56 8.71 3.32
CA PRO A 63 -1.64 9.61 3.68
C PRO A 63 -1.85 9.61 5.20
N ILE A 64 -2.19 10.78 5.76
CA ILE A 64 -2.53 10.90 7.19
C ILE A 64 -3.88 10.23 7.48
N SER A 65 -4.79 10.26 6.51
CA SER A 65 -6.13 9.69 6.57
C SER A 65 -6.58 9.22 5.19
N VAL A 66 -7.49 8.26 5.13
CA VAL A 66 -8.12 7.78 3.87
C VAL A 66 -8.89 8.88 3.13
N GLY A 67 -9.29 9.96 3.81
CA GLY A 67 -9.93 11.13 3.21
C GLY A 67 -8.98 12.30 2.93
N ASP A 68 -7.66 12.11 3.07
CA ASP A 68 -6.69 13.14 2.70
C ASP A 68 -6.76 13.39 1.18
N SER A 69 -6.93 14.65 0.77
CA SER A 69 -7.18 15.03 -0.63
C SER A 69 -5.90 15.46 -1.36
N ARG A 70 -4.74 15.29 -0.74
CA ARG A 70 -3.43 15.71 -1.27
C ARG A 70 -2.90 14.79 -2.36
#